data_AF-A0A1D3U7N7-F1
#
_entry.id   AF-A0A1D3U7N7-F1
#
_cell.length_a   1.000
_cell.length_b   1.000
_cell.length_c   1.000
_cell.angle_alpha   90.00
_cell.angle_beta   90.00
_cell.angle_gamma   90.00
#
_symmetry.space_group_name_H-M   'P 1'
#
loop_
_entity.id
_entity.type
_entity.pdbx_description
1 polymer ?
#
loop_
_entity_poly.entity_id
_entity_poly.type
_entity_poly.pdbx_seq_one_letter_code
_entity_poly.pdbx_strand_id
1 'polypeptide(L)'
;MIFKSARNLSNKVCDVLVSFGVRQNKTTFISHPGVMAVSQLLEMKLITRPRATLTQENVNAMVEFDYDLAKKAQIAVDHNLPVNFFDLEYIDRPEYLKLLLEEKEILEKAREQVLKMEKGNYKIPDIIKNYKRVEVPRKWRQELEIDEKILKEQPGLKENIELQKIMHNYIQNKFKNKVTEGNTKKHVKG
;
A
#
# COMPACT_ATOMS: atom_id res chain seq x y z
N MET A 1 -43.46 35.02 26.03
CA MET A 1 -42.97 35.18 24.64
C MET A 1 -41.45 35.19 24.63
N ILE A 2 -40.80 34.05 24.38
CA ILE A 2 -39.39 33.98 23.90
C ILE A 2 -39.31 32.80 22.93
N PHE A 3 -39.79 33.02 21.70
CA PHE A 3 -39.53 32.16 20.55
C PHE A 3 -38.57 32.94 19.65
N LYS A 4 -37.29 32.57 19.65
CA LYS A 4 -36.27 32.83 18.59
C LYS A 4 -34.86 32.56 19.14
N SER A 5 -34.38 31.31 19.04
CA SER A 5 -32.93 31.02 19.08
C SER A 5 -32.52 29.60 18.67
N ALA A 6 -33.43 28.71 18.25
CA ALA A 6 -33.09 27.30 18.01
C ALA A 6 -32.97 26.91 16.52
N ARG A 7 -32.60 27.84 15.61
CA ARG A 7 -32.51 27.55 14.16
C ARG A 7 -31.10 27.34 13.58
N ASN A 8 -30.03 27.44 14.37
CA ASN A 8 -28.65 27.27 13.87
C ASN A 8 -27.83 26.18 14.61
N LEU A 9 -28.44 25.04 14.94
CA LEU A 9 -27.70 23.85 15.42
C LEU A 9 -27.52 22.77 14.32
N SER A 10 -27.43 23.18 13.05
CA SER A 10 -27.00 22.30 11.97
C SER A 10 -25.46 22.24 11.91
N ASN A 11 -24.84 21.46 12.80
CA ASN A 11 -23.60 20.67 12.55
C ASN A 11 -22.92 20.29 13.88
N LYS A 12 -23.14 19.04 14.32
CA LYS A 12 -22.21 18.10 15.01
C LYS A 12 -23.05 17.08 15.78
N VAL A 13 -23.80 16.25 15.06
CA VAL A 13 -24.41 15.06 15.66
C VAL A 13 -23.33 13.99 15.76
N CYS A 14 -23.19 13.41 16.95
CA CYS A 14 -22.36 12.24 17.22
C CYS A 14 -23.27 11.02 17.04
N ASP A 15 -22.99 10.13 16.08
CA ASP A 15 -24.05 9.23 15.61
C ASP A 15 -24.33 8.04 16.54
N VAL A 16 -23.36 7.44 17.26
CA VAL A 16 -23.66 6.39 18.26
C VAL A 16 -22.59 6.28 19.37
N LEU A 17 -22.99 6.34 20.64
CA LEU A 17 -22.14 5.95 21.76
C LEU A 17 -22.26 4.44 22.02
N VAL A 18 -21.22 3.67 21.65
CA VAL A 18 -21.14 2.25 22.00
C VAL A 18 -20.27 2.09 23.23
N SER A 19 -20.76 1.35 24.22
CA SER A 19 -20.05 1.03 25.45
C SER A 19 -19.98 -0.49 25.61
N PHE A 20 -18.79 -1.01 25.84
CA PHE A 20 -18.60 -2.40 26.25
C PHE A 20 -18.20 -2.46 27.73
N GLY A 21 -18.75 -3.43 28.47
CA GLY A 21 -18.37 -3.73 29.85
C GLY A 21 -19.48 -3.50 30.89
N VAL A 22 -19.30 -4.10 32.08
CA VAL A 22 -20.22 -3.98 33.23
C VAL A 22 -19.61 -3.03 34.28
N ARG A 23 -20.34 -1.95 34.56
CA ARG A 23 -20.22 -0.89 35.62
C ARG A 23 -18.84 -0.29 36.00
N GLN A 24 -17.73 -1.02 36.08
CA GLN A 24 -16.43 -0.48 36.53
C GLN A 24 -15.35 -0.45 35.42
N ASN A 25 -15.38 -1.37 34.45
CA ASN A 25 -14.47 -1.38 33.29
C ASN A 25 -15.21 -0.96 32.02
N LYS A 26 -15.71 0.29 31.99
CA LYS A 26 -16.44 0.82 30.83
C LYS A 26 -15.44 1.56 29.92
N THR A 27 -15.14 1.00 28.76
CA THR A 27 -14.39 1.72 27.71
C THR A 27 -15.38 2.40 26.77
N THR A 28 -15.26 3.72 26.64
CA THR A 28 -16.09 4.53 25.74
C THR A 28 -15.22 5.10 24.64
N PHE A 29 -15.54 4.80 23.39
CA PHE A 29 -14.88 5.39 22.22
C PHE A 29 -15.84 6.31 21.45
N ILE A 30 -15.28 7.37 20.85
CA ILE A 30 -16.02 8.43 20.17
C ILE A 30 -16.14 8.10 18.67
N SER A 31 -17.37 7.92 18.19
CA SER A 31 -17.74 7.58 16.82
C SER A 31 -17.86 8.81 15.92
N HIS A 32 -16.78 9.60 15.78
CA HIS A 32 -16.76 10.53 14.65
C HIS A 32 -16.64 9.70 13.37
N PRO A 33 -17.52 9.84 12.35
CA PRO A 33 -17.37 9.11 11.09
C PRO A 33 -15.99 9.27 10.44
N GLY A 34 -15.33 10.42 10.64
CA GLY A 34 -13.95 10.63 10.23
C GLY A 34 -12.93 9.79 11.02
N VAL A 35 -13.10 9.68 12.35
CA VAL A 35 -12.22 8.84 13.20
C VAL A 35 -12.45 7.36 12.92
N MET A 36 -13.69 6.95 12.67
CA MET A 36 -14.03 5.58 12.25
C MET A 36 -13.51 5.25 10.85
N ALA A 37 -13.61 6.16 9.89
CA ALA A 37 -13.05 5.97 8.55
C ALA A 37 -11.52 5.86 8.61
N VAL A 38 -10.85 6.72 9.38
CA VAL A 38 -9.39 6.66 9.57
C VAL A 38 -8.99 5.39 10.33
N SER A 39 -9.69 5.00 11.39
CA SER A 39 -9.39 3.77 12.13
C SER A 39 -9.62 2.53 11.29
N GLN A 40 -10.69 2.47 10.50
CA GLN A 40 -10.98 1.35 9.60
C GLN A 40 -9.97 1.27 8.45
N LEU A 41 -9.54 2.41 7.87
CA LEU A 41 -8.46 2.45 6.89
C LEU A 41 -7.11 1.98 7.48
N LEU A 42 -6.82 2.33 8.73
CA LEU A 42 -5.61 1.89 9.44
C LEU A 42 -5.67 0.40 9.84
N GLU A 43 -6.82 -0.08 10.31
CA GLU A 43 -7.07 -1.48 10.67
C GLU A 43 -7.08 -2.42 9.47
N MET A 44 -7.39 -1.92 8.27
CA MET A 44 -7.32 -2.68 7.02
C MET A 44 -5.90 -3.14 6.64
N LYS A 45 -4.85 -2.74 7.38
CA LYS A 45 -3.46 -3.25 7.50
C LYS A 45 -2.70 -3.70 6.22
N LEU A 46 -3.27 -3.51 5.04
CA LEU A 46 -2.77 -4.04 3.77
C LEU A 46 -2.94 -3.07 2.61
N ILE A 47 -3.48 -1.85 2.81
CA ILE A 47 -3.64 -0.84 1.73
C ILE A 47 -2.62 0.30 1.81
N THR A 48 -2.08 0.63 2.98
CA THR A 48 -1.10 1.73 3.11
C THR A 48 0.23 1.23 3.69
N ARG A 49 1.28 1.13 2.88
CA ARG A 49 2.65 1.16 3.41
C ARG A 49 2.93 2.58 3.92
N PRO A 50 3.72 2.77 4.97
CA PRO A 50 4.21 4.09 5.33
C PRO A 50 5.00 4.63 4.14
N ARG A 51 4.48 5.67 3.49
CA ARG A 51 5.16 6.41 2.43
C ARG A 51 5.37 7.83 2.95
N ALA A 52 6.56 8.35 2.77
CA ALA A 52 6.91 9.71 3.18
C ALA A 52 7.01 10.61 1.95
N THR A 53 6.55 11.85 2.10
CA THR A 53 6.88 12.94 1.17
C THR A 53 8.18 13.56 1.62
N LEU A 54 9.24 13.39 0.82
CA LEU A 54 10.56 13.95 1.12
C LEU A 54 10.60 15.43 0.79
N THR A 55 11.38 16.20 1.56
CA THR A 55 11.69 17.61 1.31
C THR A 55 13.15 17.76 0.90
N GLN A 56 13.52 18.92 0.35
CA GLN A 56 14.92 19.19 -0.03
C GLN A 56 15.87 19.15 1.17
N GLU A 57 15.41 19.58 2.34
CA GLU A 57 16.17 19.49 3.60
C GLU A 57 16.51 18.04 3.95
N ASN A 58 15.56 17.12 3.74
CA ASN A 58 15.80 15.70 3.97
C ASN A 58 16.84 15.14 3.00
N VAL A 59 16.81 15.54 1.72
CA VAL A 59 17.80 15.10 0.73
C VAL A 59 19.19 15.60 1.12
N ASN A 60 19.31 16.88 1.51
CA ASN A 60 20.58 17.45 1.93
C ASN A 60 21.16 16.73 3.15
N ALA A 61 20.31 16.41 4.14
CA ALA A 61 20.73 15.62 5.29
C ALA A 61 21.18 14.20 4.89
N MET A 62 20.54 13.59 3.89
CA MET A 62 20.94 12.27 3.39
C MET A 62 22.28 12.29 2.65
N VAL A 63 22.62 13.37 1.94
CA VAL A 63 23.90 13.51 1.22
C VAL A 63 25.10 13.30 2.14
N GLU A 64 24.99 13.70 3.41
CA GLU A 64 26.07 13.56 4.41
C GLU A 64 26.36 12.10 4.78
N PHE A 65 25.37 11.21 4.66
CA PHE A 65 25.48 9.80 5.04
C PHE A 65 25.61 8.87 3.83
N ASP A 66 24.79 9.08 2.80
CA ASP A 66 24.73 8.26 1.59
C ASP A 66 24.36 9.12 0.38
N TYR A 67 25.36 9.38 -0.46
CA TYR A 67 25.21 10.19 -1.65
C TYR A 67 24.36 9.53 -2.75
N ASP A 68 24.45 8.21 -2.89
CA ASP A 68 23.72 7.49 -3.94
C ASP A 68 22.24 7.38 -3.59
N LEU A 69 21.93 7.15 -2.32
CA LEU A 69 20.55 7.21 -1.83
C LEU A 69 19.98 8.63 -1.90
N ALA A 70 20.78 9.66 -1.65
CA ALA A 70 20.35 11.05 -1.77
C ALA A 70 19.99 11.43 -3.21
N LYS A 71 20.74 10.97 -4.22
CA LYS A 71 20.35 11.16 -5.64
C LYS A 71 18.98 10.54 -5.94
N LYS A 72 18.71 9.34 -5.42
CA LYS A 72 17.42 8.67 -5.56
C LYS A 72 16.30 9.42 -4.85
N ALA A 73 16.59 9.95 -3.65
CA ALA A 73 15.69 10.83 -2.91
C ALA A 73 15.36 12.10 -3.70
N GLN A 74 16.34 12.70 -4.39
CA GLN A 74 16.12 13.87 -5.23
C GLN A 74 15.11 13.59 -6.34
N ILE A 75 15.21 12.44 -7.02
CA ILE A 75 14.24 12.02 -8.05
C ILE A 75 12.81 11.96 -7.48
N ALA A 76 12.64 11.48 -6.24
CA ALA A 76 11.34 11.46 -5.57
C ALA A 76 10.80 12.87 -5.29
N VAL A 77 11.68 13.78 -4.86
CA VAL A 77 11.35 15.19 -4.58
C VAL A 77 10.95 15.91 -5.86
N ASP A 78 11.72 15.76 -6.94
CA ASP A 78 11.49 16.43 -8.23
C ASP A 78 10.10 16.09 -8.80
N HIS A 79 9.64 14.86 -8.60
CA HIS A 79 8.33 14.39 -9.07
C HIS A 79 7.22 14.50 -8.01
N ASN A 80 7.52 15.02 -6.81
CA ASN A 80 6.62 15.04 -5.66
C ASN A 80 5.94 13.68 -5.41
N LEU A 81 6.76 12.62 -5.38
CA LEU A 81 6.29 11.24 -5.20
C LEU A 81 6.37 10.82 -3.73
N PRO A 82 5.27 10.34 -3.12
CA PRO A 82 5.31 9.72 -1.81
C PRO A 82 5.88 8.30 -1.95
N VAL A 83 7.07 8.06 -1.38
CA VAL A 83 7.79 6.78 -1.51
C VAL A 83 8.18 6.26 -0.12
N ASN A 84 8.25 4.94 0.01
CA ASN A 84 8.73 4.27 1.21
C ASN A 84 10.27 4.17 1.17
N PHE A 85 10.95 4.30 2.30
CA PHE A 85 12.41 4.25 2.36
C PHE A 85 13.01 2.98 1.74
N PHE A 86 12.38 1.81 1.95
CA PHE A 86 12.82 0.55 1.34
C PHE A 86 12.63 0.50 -0.18
N ASP A 87 11.58 1.15 -0.69
CA ASP A 87 11.27 1.14 -2.11
C ASP A 87 12.05 2.25 -2.87
N LEU A 88 12.64 3.21 -2.13
CA LEU A 88 13.44 4.33 -2.67
C LEU A 88 14.68 3.86 -3.41
N GLU A 89 15.26 2.73 -2.99
CA GLU A 89 16.41 2.12 -3.63
C GLU A 89 16.17 1.80 -5.12
N TYR A 90 14.92 1.56 -5.52
CA TYR A 90 14.56 1.15 -6.89
C TYR A 90 14.00 2.29 -7.74
N ILE A 91 13.95 3.53 -7.23
CA ILE A 91 13.31 4.67 -7.91
C ILE A 91 14.08 5.14 -9.15
N ASP A 92 15.37 4.84 -9.20
CA ASP A 92 16.24 5.06 -10.35
C ASP A 92 15.86 4.19 -11.55
N ARG A 93 15.17 3.07 -11.33
CA ARG A 93 14.71 2.19 -12.40
C ARG A 93 13.54 2.84 -13.15
N PRO A 94 13.65 3.06 -14.48
CA PRO A 94 12.66 3.81 -15.25
C PRO A 94 11.29 3.10 -15.30
N GLU A 95 11.28 1.76 -15.22
CA GLU A 95 10.05 0.97 -15.16
C GLU A 95 9.25 1.26 -13.88
N TYR A 96 9.94 1.41 -12.75
CA TYR A 96 9.30 1.65 -11.46
C TYR A 96 8.78 3.08 -11.33
N LEU A 97 9.59 4.05 -11.77
CA LEU A 97 9.22 5.46 -11.81
C LEU A 97 7.93 5.69 -12.60
N LYS A 98 7.81 5.07 -13.78
CA LYS A 98 6.60 5.17 -14.63
C LYS A 98 5.36 4.67 -13.90
N LEU A 99 5.45 3.51 -13.26
CA LEU A 99 4.33 2.95 -12.49
C LEU A 99 3.92 3.88 -11.34
N LEU A 100 4.88 4.49 -10.64
CA LEU A 100 4.60 5.45 -9.57
C LEU A 100 3.93 6.74 -10.07
N LEU A 101 4.29 7.22 -11.26
CA LEU A 101 3.67 8.40 -11.87
C LEU A 101 2.22 8.10 -12.30
N GLU A 102 1.99 6.96 -12.97
CA GLU A 102 0.65 6.49 -13.31
C GLU A 102 -0.23 6.32 -12.05
N GLU A 103 0.33 5.75 -10.98
CA GLU A 103 -0.34 5.61 -9.69
C GLU A 103 -0.74 6.97 -9.11
N LYS A 104 0.15 7.96 -9.18
CA LYS A 104 -0.12 9.32 -8.69
C LYS A 104 -1.31 9.95 -9.42
N GLU A 105 -1.36 9.87 -10.75
CA GLU A 105 -2.47 10.42 -11.54
C GLU A 105 -3.82 9.77 -11.20
N ILE A 106 -3.82 8.45 -11.00
CA ILE A 106 -5.03 7.71 -10.60
C ILE A 106 -5.51 8.19 -9.24
N LEU A 107 -4.60 8.37 -8.28
CA LEU A 107 -4.92 8.85 -6.94
C LEU A 107 -5.38 10.31 -6.93
N GLU A 108 -4.82 11.18 -7.76
CA GLU A 108 -5.26 12.57 -7.91
C GLU A 108 -6.68 12.64 -8.46
N LYS A 109 -6.98 11.91 -9.54
CA LYS A 109 -8.34 11.80 -10.10
C LYS A 109 -9.33 11.25 -9.06
N ALA A 110 -8.92 10.26 -8.27
CA ALA A 110 -9.74 9.71 -7.21
C ALA A 110 -10.02 10.74 -6.09
N ARG A 111 -9.01 11.53 -5.69
CA ARG A 111 -9.18 12.62 -4.70
C ARG A 111 -10.15 13.68 -5.21
N GLU A 112 -10.03 14.08 -6.48
CA GLU A 112 -10.96 15.04 -7.08
C GLU A 112 -12.40 14.51 -7.12
N GLN A 113 -12.59 13.23 -7.44
CA GLN A 113 -13.91 12.61 -7.42
C GLN A 113 -14.51 12.62 -6.02
N VAL A 114 -13.75 12.22 -5.00
CA VAL A 114 -14.19 12.24 -3.61
C VAL A 114 -14.51 13.66 -3.15
N LEU A 115 -13.71 14.65 -3.56
CA LEU A 115 -13.94 16.06 -3.19
C LEU A 115 -15.22 16.63 -3.82
N LYS A 116 -15.64 16.11 -4.98
CA LYS A 116 -16.90 16.49 -5.66
C LYS A 116 -18.12 15.72 -5.12
N MET A 117 -17.94 14.69 -4.29
CA MET A 117 -19.06 13.92 -3.75
C MET A 117 -19.84 14.71 -2.70
N GLU A 118 -21.15 14.49 -2.67
CA GLU A 118 -22.03 15.08 -1.66
C GLU A 118 -21.68 14.57 -0.25
N LYS A 119 -21.84 15.45 0.74
CA LYS A 119 -21.62 15.11 2.15
C LYS A 119 -22.54 13.96 2.55
N GLY A 120 -21.95 12.87 3.07
CA GLY A 120 -22.69 11.68 3.51
C GLY A 120 -22.70 10.54 2.49
N ASN A 121 -22.19 10.72 1.27
CA ASN A 121 -21.99 9.64 0.32
C ASN A 121 -20.58 9.05 0.43
N TYR A 122 -20.47 7.85 1.01
CA TYR A 122 -19.19 7.15 1.26
C TYR A 122 -18.94 6.01 0.26
N LYS A 123 -19.51 6.08 -0.95
CA LYS A 123 -19.26 5.08 -1.99
C LYS A 123 -17.81 5.16 -2.48
N ILE A 124 -17.21 4.00 -2.69
CA ILE A 124 -15.84 3.89 -3.24
C ILE A 124 -15.87 4.39 -4.70
N PRO A 125 -14.98 5.33 -5.09
CA PRO A 125 -14.89 5.81 -6.47
C PRO A 125 -14.61 4.66 -7.45
N ASP A 126 -15.26 4.69 -8.61
CA ASP A 126 -15.13 3.63 -9.63
C ASP A 126 -13.69 3.49 -10.15
N ILE A 127 -12.93 4.59 -10.16
CA ILE A 127 -11.51 4.62 -10.55
C ILE A 127 -10.67 3.70 -9.65
N ILE A 128 -11.04 3.54 -8.38
CA ILE A 128 -10.27 2.73 -7.42
C ILE A 128 -10.62 1.24 -7.51
N LYS A 129 -11.73 0.84 -8.14
CA LYS A 129 -12.17 -0.57 -8.16
C LYS A 129 -11.15 -1.53 -8.78
N ASN A 130 -10.45 -1.06 -9.82
CA ASN A 130 -9.42 -1.84 -10.51
C ASN A 130 -7.99 -1.46 -10.10
N TYR A 131 -7.84 -0.60 -9.10
CA TYR A 131 -6.55 -0.13 -8.65
C TYR A 131 -5.75 -1.29 -8.04
N LYS A 132 -4.55 -1.49 -8.58
CA LYS A 132 -3.54 -2.37 -7.99
C LYS A 132 -2.40 -1.51 -7.50
N ARG A 133 -1.96 -1.78 -6.28
CA ARG A 133 -0.79 -1.13 -5.70
C ARG A 133 0.43 -1.37 -6.58
N VAL A 134 1.21 -0.32 -6.78
CA VAL A 134 2.57 -0.44 -7.31
C VAL A 134 3.48 -1.06 -6.25
N GLU A 135 3.92 -2.28 -6.51
CA GLU A 135 4.87 -3.00 -5.67
C GLU A 135 6.16 -3.27 -6.43
N VAL A 136 7.30 -3.12 -5.75
CA VAL A 136 8.57 -3.57 -6.30
C VAL A 136 8.49 -5.07 -6.62
N PRO A 137 8.81 -5.50 -7.85
CA PRO A 137 8.84 -6.90 -8.23
C PRO A 137 9.72 -7.73 -7.28
N ARG A 138 9.23 -8.90 -6.88
CA ARG A 138 9.97 -9.80 -5.96
C ARG A 138 11.35 -10.18 -6.48
N LYS A 139 11.53 -10.24 -7.81
CA LYS A 139 12.82 -10.56 -8.44
C LYS A 139 13.91 -9.55 -8.07
N TRP A 140 13.56 -8.27 -7.93
CA TRP A 140 14.52 -7.22 -7.59
C TRP A 140 14.88 -7.21 -6.09
N ARG A 141 14.00 -7.76 -5.23
CA ARG A 141 14.27 -7.89 -3.79
C ARG A 141 15.20 -9.05 -3.42
N GLN A 142 15.48 -9.96 -4.36
CA GLN A 142 16.34 -11.13 -4.13
C GLN A 142 17.83 -10.79 -4.17
N GLU A 143 18.19 -9.55 -4.49
CA GLU A 143 19.56 -9.02 -4.50
C GLU A 143 20.07 -8.66 -3.08
N LEU A 144 19.44 -9.16 -2.00
CA LEU A 144 20.16 -9.29 -0.73
C LEU A 144 21.27 -10.30 -0.97
N GLU A 145 22.44 -9.79 -1.37
CA GLU A 145 23.65 -10.53 -1.63
C GLU A 145 23.90 -11.44 -0.44
N ILE A 146 23.69 -12.73 -0.62
CA ILE A 146 24.12 -13.71 0.36
C ILE A 146 25.64 -13.71 0.23
N ASP A 147 26.28 -12.90 1.07
CA ASP A 147 27.73 -12.80 1.09
C ASP A 147 28.35 -14.19 1.23
N GLU A 148 29.48 -14.42 0.56
CA GLU A 148 30.25 -15.67 0.69
C GLU A 148 30.60 -16.00 2.16
N LYS A 149 30.64 -14.97 3.02
CA LYS A 149 30.82 -15.10 4.47
C LYS A 149 29.63 -15.80 5.13
N ILE A 150 28.41 -15.43 4.78
CA ILE A 150 27.17 -16.03 5.30
C ILE A 150 27.03 -17.49 4.83
N LEU A 151 27.41 -17.77 3.58
CA LEU A 151 27.44 -19.12 3.03
C LEU A 151 28.49 -20.03 3.70
N LYS A 152 29.63 -19.47 4.11
CA LYS A 152 30.66 -20.19 4.88
C LYS A 152 30.23 -20.47 6.31
N GLU A 153 29.52 -19.55 6.95
CA GLU A 153 29.01 -19.71 8.32
C GLU A 153 27.81 -20.68 8.39
N GLN A 154 27.00 -20.75 7.34
CA GLN A 154 25.83 -21.63 7.27
C GLN A 154 25.76 -22.39 5.93
N PRO A 155 26.46 -23.53 5.79
CA PRO A 155 26.48 -24.29 4.55
C PRO A 155 25.09 -24.82 4.14
N GLY A 156 24.21 -25.11 5.11
CA GLY A 156 22.83 -25.56 4.86
C GLY A 156 21.93 -24.52 4.20
N LEU A 157 22.32 -23.23 4.20
CA LEU A 157 21.56 -22.18 3.53
C LEU A 157 21.55 -22.39 2.01
N LYS A 158 22.67 -22.84 1.44
CA LYS A 158 22.81 -23.11 0.00
C LYS A 158 21.87 -24.22 -0.46
N GLU A 159 21.85 -25.33 0.28
CA GLU A 159 20.96 -26.47 0.01
C GLU A 159 19.50 -26.06 0.12
N ASN A 160 19.13 -25.25 1.12
CA ASN A 160 17.78 -24.73 1.28
C ASN A 160 17.35 -23.83 0.12
N ILE A 161 18.24 -22.98 -0.40
CA ILE A 161 17.96 -22.12 -1.56
C ILE A 161 17.77 -22.94 -2.83
N GLU A 162 18.60 -23.96 -3.04
CA GLU A 162 18.47 -24.87 -4.18
C GLU A 162 17.17 -25.68 -4.11
N LEU A 163 16.81 -26.21 -2.94
CA LEU A 163 15.53 -26.90 -2.70
C LEU A 163 14.34 -25.97 -2.93
N GLN A 164 14.40 -24.71 -2.48
CA GLN A 164 13.36 -23.72 -2.74
C GLN A 164 13.21 -23.44 -4.23
N LYS A 165 14.32 -23.32 -4.99
CA LYS A 165 14.28 -23.15 -6.46
C LYS A 165 13.64 -24.36 -7.14
N ILE A 166 14.02 -25.58 -6.76
CA ILE A 166 13.43 -26.81 -7.30
C ILE A 166 11.93 -26.87 -7.01
N MET A 167 11.54 -26.61 -5.76
CA MET A 167 10.14 -26.62 -5.34
C MET A 167 9.33 -25.54 -6.05
N HIS A 168 9.89 -24.34 -6.23
CA HIS A 168 9.26 -23.26 -6.98
C HIS A 168 9.03 -23.64 -8.45
N ASN A 169 10.05 -24.20 -9.11
CA ASN A 169 9.95 -24.66 -10.50
C ASN A 169 8.91 -25.78 -10.66
N TYR A 170 8.89 -26.74 -9.74
CA TYR A 170 7.90 -27.80 -9.73
C TYR A 170 6.47 -27.26 -9.58
N ILE A 171 6.24 -26.34 -8.64
CA ILE A 171 4.95 -25.69 -8.43
C ILE A 171 4.52 -24.95 -9.70
N GLN A 172 5.39 -24.11 -10.27
CA GLN A 172 5.07 -23.36 -11.49
C GLN A 172 4.72 -24.29 -12.66
N ASN A 173 5.48 -25.35 -12.87
CA ASN A 173 5.23 -26.32 -13.95
C ASN A 173 3.93 -27.10 -13.73
N LYS A 174 3.62 -27.49 -12.50
CA LYS A 174 2.36 -28.15 -12.14
C LYS A 174 1.14 -27.26 -12.43
N PHE A 175 1.24 -25.96 -12.15
CA PHE A 175 0.17 -25.01 -12.47
C PHE A 175 0.07 -24.72 -13.97
N LYS A 176 1.19 -24.60 -14.70
CA LYS A 176 1.18 -24.48 -16.17
C LYS A 176 0.52 -25.68 -16.84
N ASN A 177 0.83 -26.90 -16.41
CA ASN A 177 0.27 -28.12 -16.98
C ASN A 177 -1.24 -28.28 -16.71
N LYS A 178 -1.73 -27.81 -15.55
CA LYS A 178 -3.18 -27.80 -15.25
C LYS A 178 -3.96 -26.81 -16.12
N VAL A 179 -3.38 -25.66 -16.49
CA VAL A 179 -4.03 -24.69 -17.38
C VAL A 179 -4.15 -25.23 -18.81
N THR A 180 -3.16 -25.99 -19.28
CA THR A 180 -3.21 -26.66 -20.59
C THR A 180 -4.22 -27.81 -20.63
N GLU A 181 -4.38 -28.58 -19.55
CA GLU A 181 -5.38 -29.66 -19.46
C GLU A 181 -6.83 -29.18 -19.27
N GLY A 182 -7.02 -27.97 -18.73
CA GLY A 182 -8.35 -27.35 -18.58
C GLY A 182 -8.90 -26.77 -19.88
N ASN A 183 -8.04 -26.34 -20.81
CA ASN A 183 -8.45 -25.77 -22.10
C ASN A 183 -8.76 -26.83 -23.17
N THR A 184 -8.23 -28.04 -23.06
CA THR A 184 -8.48 -29.12 -24.05
C THR A 184 -9.82 -29.84 -23.86
N LYS A 185 -10.51 -29.68 -22.71
CA LYS A 185 -11.78 -30.37 -22.42
C LYS A 185 -13.06 -29.67 -22.92
N LYS A 186 -12.97 -28.57 -23.69
CA LYS A 186 -14.14 -27.85 -24.23
C LYS A 186 -14.39 -28.01 -25.74
N HIS A 187 -13.78 -29.01 -26.39
CA HIS A 187 -14.15 -29.39 -27.76
C HIS A 187 -14.40 -30.88 -27.87
N VAL A 188 -15.59 -31.31 -27.48
CA VAL A 188 -16.26 -32.44 -28.13
C VAL A 188 -17.68 -31.98 -28.46
N LYS A 189 -17.89 -31.63 -29.73
CA LYS A 189 -19.22 -31.60 -30.36
C LYS A 189 -19.58 -33.03 -30.71
N GLY A 190 -20.83 -33.42 -30.47
CA GLY A 190 -21.40 -34.72 -30.81
C GLY A 190 -22.61 -34.98 -29.95
#